data_AF-Q5D9M9-F1
#
_entry.id   AF-Q5D9M9-F1
#
_cell.length_a   1.000
_cell.length_b   1.000
_cell.length_c   1.000
_cell.angle_alpha   90.00
_cell.angle_beta   90.00
_cell.angle_gamma   90.00
#
_symmetry.space_group_name_H-M   'P 1'
#
loop_
_entity.id
_entity.type
_entity.pdbx_description
1 polymer ?
#
loop_
_entity_poly.entity_id
_entity_poly.type
_entity_poly.pdbx_seq_one_letter_code
_entity_poly.pdbx_strand_id
1 'polypeptide(L)'
;MEAKFFEEKLKMRESSIKDIKALAEEAHKISIKNLDDSAKLTFVQNVTMRRFISFLRKQLVSAEDLSKSLNEENKTLTLEKETLESILSEKSLKCKKAEELIQEKNEKIEFYENKIEYLTEQLNKQKIVFNQQITIQTYEMSKIIEKLTRTLEIERKRMQRMYSLVNRILQQRNEIEEFFITSLNYVRDEIKLNQNNYIHDAKSAYEASIRLAHCGKSMYPPIRTFQNKLSSTNNVYDDFKIAQQIPKSTRLTIRDLTWEQKERVLSILFEKMNNSKMKFNQKPNKNNKTTLLPSITNNVDHESQSLYESQCNGKPQVVEFNENHYKFFRFTDRPDSNEDECNSSLEVGKDNDNFDFDDNGEMKSFRDLSRQLFHKLIKTLEFEVGNKYFFINQLDKQTTLKKFNEFIQRNDFEFVPQKIQTKAPYPSPQ
;
A
#
# COMPACT_ATOMS: atom_id res chain seq x y z
N MET A 1 114.01 49.32 -9.35
CA MET A 1 114.42 50.72 -9.62
C MET A 1 113.80 51.27 -10.90
N GLU A 2 113.56 50.47 -11.94
CA GLU A 2 112.90 50.94 -13.17
C GLU A 2 111.46 51.47 -12.95
N ALA A 3 110.69 50.85 -12.06
CA ALA A 3 109.30 51.26 -11.79
C ALA A 3 109.18 52.70 -11.24
N LYS A 4 110.09 53.12 -10.34
CA LYS A 4 110.08 54.50 -9.80
C LYS A 4 110.50 55.53 -10.84
N PHE A 5 111.47 55.21 -11.70
CA PHE A 5 111.88 56.09 -12.81
C PHE A 5 110.79 56.24 -13.87
N PHE A 6 110.04 55.18 -14.17
CA PHE A 6 108.89 55.28 -15.09
C PHE A 6 107.75 56.10 -14.50
N GLU A 7 107.44 55.92 -13.22
CA GLU A 7 106.39 56.69 -12.54
C GLU A 7 106.75 58.19 -12.44
N GLU A 8 108.00 58.51 -12.13
CA GLU A 8 108.49 59.89 -12.11
C GLU A 8 108.56 60.50 -13.52
N LYS A 9 108.93 59.72 -14.55
CA LYS A 9 108.88 60.16 -15.95
C LYS A 9 107.45 60.38 -16.44
N LEU A 10 106.48 59.59 -15.98
CA LEU A 10 105.07 59.75 -16.33
C LEU A 10 104.45 60.95 -15.60
N LYS A 11 104.82 61.17 -14.32
CA LYS A 11 104.45 62.36 -13.56
C LYS A 11 105.09 63.63 -14.13
N MET A 12 106.35 63.57 -14.56
CA MET A 12 107.00 64.65 -15.28
C MET A 12 106.31 64.93 -16.61
N ARG A 13 105.92 63.91 -17.38
CA ARG A 13 105.16 64.12 -18.62
C ARG A 13 103.77 64.69 -18.35
N GLU A 14 103.07 64.22 -17.34
CA GLU A 14 101.75 64.74 -16.99
C GLU A 14 101.85 66.18 -16.45
N SER A 15 102.90 66.49 -15.69
CA SER A 15 103.24 67.87 -15.29
C SER A 15 103.54 68.72 -16.50
N SER A 16 104.41 68.26 -17.42
CA SER A 16 104.70 68.98 -18.66
C SER A 16 103.47 69.13 -19.56
N ILE A 17 102.56 68.16 -19.61
CA ILE A 17 101.29 68.27 -20.35
C ILE A 17 100.37 69.29 -19.68
N LYS A 18 100.31 69.30 -18.34
CA LYS A 18 99.57 70.32 -17.59
C LYS A 18 100.17 71.71 -17.77
N ASP A 19 101.50 71.84 -17.76
CA ASP A 19 102.23 73.09 -17.97
C ASP A 19 102.07 73.59 -19.42
N ILE A 20 102.17 72.71 -20.42
CA ILE A 20 101.90 73.03 -21.83
C ILE A 20 100.44 73.44 -22.01
N LYS A 21 99.49 72.77 -21.34
CA LYS A 21 98.07 73.13 -21.40
C LYS A 21 97.83 74.49 -20.72
N ALA A 22 98.42 74.74 -19.57
CA ALA A 22 98.35 76.01 -18.86
C ALA A 22 98.97 77.14 -19.68
N LEU A 23 100.14 76.91 -20.28
CA LEU A 23 100.81 77.85 -21.17
C LEU A 23 100.01 78.10 -22.45
N ALA A 24 99.37 77.08 -23.02
CA ALA A 24 98.47 77.24 -24.16
C ALA A 24 97.21 78.04 -23.78
N GLU A 25 96.63 77.81 -22.61
CA GLU A 25 95.53 78.62 -22.08
C GLU A 25 95.95 80.06 -21.79
N GLU A 26 97.17 80.28 -21.29
CA GLU A 26 97.73 81.60 -21.02
C GLU A 26 98.05 82.36 -22.31
N ALA A 27 98.71 81.72 -23.26
CA ALA A 27 98.95 82.26 -24.60
C ALA A 27 97.65 82.56 -25.34
N HIS A 28 96.62 81.71 -25.19
CA HIS A 28 95.29 81.95 -25.76
C HIS A 28 94.60 83.14 -25.07
N LYS A 29 94.69 83.27 -23.74
CA LYS A 29 94.19 84.44 -23.00
C LYS A 29 94.91 85.74 -23.40
N ILE A 30 96.23 85.70 -23.61
CA ILE A 30 97.04 86.84 -24.05
C ILE A 30 96.69 87.22 -25.50
N SER A 31 96.55 86.24 -26.40
CA SER A 31 96.12 86.45 -27.79
C SER A 31 94.74 87.09 -27.85
N ILE A 32 93.77 86.63 -27.03
CA ILE A 32 92.45 87.25 -26.94
C ILE A 32 92.54 88.71 -26.44
N LYS A 33 93.42 89.02 -25.48
CA LYS A 33 93.59 90.38 -24.95
C LYS A 33 94.18 91.36 -25.97
N ASN A 34 95.06 90.89 -26.86
CA ASN A 34 95.70 91.68 -27.92
C ASN A 34 94.88 91.84 -29.21
N LEU A 35 93.68 91.27 -29.29
CA LEU A 35 92.74 91.51 -30.39
C LEU A 35 92.03 92.86 -30.23
N ASP A 36 91.67 93.52 -31.33
CA ASP A 36 90.78 94.68 -31.31
C ASP A 36 89.41 94.31 -30.71
N ASP A 37 88.74 95.24 -30.04
CA ASP A 37 87.50 94.94 -29.30
C ASP A 37 86.36 94.38 -30.18
N SER A 38 86.36 94.69 -31.49
CA SER A 38 85.46 94.07 -32.49
C SER A 38 85.74 92.58 -32.69
N ALA A 39 87.02 92.17 -32.74
CA ALA A 39 87.42 90.78 -32.90
C ALA A 39 87.13 89.96 -31.62
N LYS A 40 87.26 90.55 -30.43
CA LYS A 40 86.83 89.92 -29.17
C LYS A 40 85.31 89.72 -29.11
N LEU A 41 84.53 90.73 -29.51
CA LEU A 41 83.07 90.63 -29.53
C LEU A 41 82.60 89.54 -30.50
N THR A 42 83.16 89.49 -31.70
CA THR A 42 82.85 88.44 -32.69
C THR A 42 83.30 87.05 -32.24
N PHE A 43 84.43 86.91 -31.52
CA PHE A 43 84.84 85.63 -30.92
C PHE A 43 83.85 85.17 -29.83
N VAL A 44 83.50 86.05 -28.89
CA VAL A 44 82.51 85.76 -27.84
C VAL A 44 81.17 85.37 -28.46
N GLN A 45 80.72 86.14 -29.45
CA GLN A 45 79.49 85.88 -30.19
C GLN A 45 79.52 84.52 -30.89
N ASN A 46 80.63 84.16 -31.55
CA ASN A 46 80.82 82.85 -32.18
C ASN A 46 80.80 81.70 -31.17
N VAL A 47 81.40 81.88 -29.98
CA VAL A 47 81.36 80.88 -28.91
C VAL A 47 79.94 80.72 -28.36
N THR A 48 79.22 81.81 -28.10
CA THR A 48 77.80 81.75 -27.69
C THR A 48 76.93 81.12 -28.78
N MET A 49 77.17 81.44 -30.05
CA MET A 49 76.42 80.88 -31.17
C MET A 49 76.67 79.38 -31.31
N ARG A 50 77.92 78.91 -31.16
CA ARG A 50 78.24 77.48 -31.15
C ARG A 50 77.57 76.74 -29.99
N ARG A 51 77.52 77.35 -28.80
CA ARG A 51 76.79 76.78 -27.65
C ARG A 51 75.28 76.70 -27.92
N PHE A 52 74.70 77.74 -28.53
CA PHE A 52 73.30 77.76 -28.90
C PHE A 52 72.96 76.71 -29.98
N ILE A 53 73.78 76.61 -31.04
CA ILE A 53 73.64 75.57 -32.08
C ILE A 53 73.77 74.17 -31.48
N SER A 54 74.73 73.96 -30.58
CA SER A 54 74.88 72.71 -29.82
C SER A 54 73.62 72.36 -29.03
N PHE A 55 73.06 73.34 -28.32
CA PHE A 55 71.81 73.18 -27.58
C PHE A 55 70.63 72.83 -28.50
N LEU A 56 70.45 73.56 -29.60
CA LEU A 56 69.40 73.29 -30.58
C LEU A 56 69.56 71.91 -31.22
N ARG A 57 70.78 71.48 -31.53
CA ARG A 57 71.05 70.12 -32.04
C ARG A 57 70.66 69.06 -31.02
N LYS A 58 70.97 69.25 -29.74
CA LYS A 58 70.55 68.32 -28.68
C LYS A 58 69.03 68.24 -28.55
N GLN A 59 68.34 69.38 -28.60
CA GLN A 59 66.88 69.41 -28.63
C GLN A 59 66.31 68.73 -29.87
N LEU A 60 66.91 68.94 -31.04
CA LEU A 60 66.50 68.28 -32.29
C LEU A 60 66.63 66.76 -32.20
N VAL A 61 67.79 66.26 -31.75
CA VAL A 61 68.02 64.81 -31.57
C VAL A 61 67.05 64.23 -30.54
N SER A 62 66.85 64.90 -29.41
CA SER A 62 65.89 64.46 -28.39
C SER A 62 64.44 64.45 -28.92
N ALA A 63 64.07 65.44 -29.74
CA ALA A 63 62.76 65.48 -30.37
C ALA A 63 62.59 64.40 -31.44
N GLU A 64 63.66 64.09 -32.18
CA GLU A 64 63.68 63.03 -33.19
C GLU A 64 63.58 61.65 -32.53
N ASP A 65 64.30 61.40 -31.44
CA ASP A 65 64.24 60.17 -30.67
C ASP A 65 62.84 59.97 -30.06
N LEU A 66 62.24 61.03 -29.51
CA LEU A 66 60.85 60.99 -29.03
C LEU A 66 59.86 60.73 -30.17
N SER A 67 60.06 61.35 -31.34
CA SER A 67 59.22 61.12 -32.51
C SER A 67 59.33 59.68 -33.02
N LYS A 68 60.52 59.06 -32.99
CA LYS A 68 60.72 57.65 -33.34
C LYS A 68 60.03 56.74 -32.34
N SER A 69 60.23 56.98 -31.04
CA SER A 69 59.56 56.23 -29.96
C SER A 69 58.03 56.31 -30.07
N LEU A 70 57.46 57.49 -30.30
CA LEU A 70 56.02 57.66 -30.51
C LEU A 70 55.53 56.95 -31.78
N ASN A 71 56.35 56.89 -32.84
CA ASN A 71 55.98 56.19 -34.07
C ASN A 71 56.01 54.66 -33.89
N GLU A 72 56.98 54.14 -33.13
CA GLU A 72 57.02 52.73 -32.74
C GLU A 72 55.83 52.35 -31.87
N GLU A 73 55.51 53.19 -30.87
CA GLU A 73 54.33 53.00 -30.02
C GLU A 73 53.04 53.01 -30.85
N ASN A 74 52.87 53.98 -31.75
CA ASN A 74 51.71 54.01 -32.66
C ASN A 74 51.61 52.74 -33.51
N LYS A 75 52.72 52.22 -34.03
CA LYS A 75 52.71 50.95 -34.78
C LYS A 75 52.28 49.78 -33.90
N THR A 76 52.80 49.68 -32.68
CA THR A 76 52.39 48.63 -31.74
C THR A 76 50.91 48.72 -31.40
N LEU A 77 50.39 49.93 -31.14
CA LEU A 77 48.98 50.17 -30.86
C LEU A 77 48.09 49.84 -32.07
N THR A 78 48.52 50.13 -33.30
CA THR A 78 47.75 49.75 -34.50
C THR A 78 47.64 48.24 -34.64
N LEU A 79 48.73 47.49 -34.39
CA LEU A 79 48.70 46.03 -34.44
C LEU A 79 47.84 45.45 -33.32
N GLU A 80 47.95 45.98 -32.10
CA GLU A 80 47.10 45.57 -30.98
C GLU A 80 45.62 45.82 -31.31
N LYS A 81 45.28 46.99 -31.84
CA LYS A 81 43.92 47.32 -32.27
C LYS A 81 43.40 46.32 -33.31
N GLU A 82 44.16 46.04 -34.37
CA GLU A 82 43.75 45.07 -35.41
C GLU A 82 43.56 43.65 -34.86
N THR A 83 44.43 43.21 -33.95
CA THR A 83 44.28 41.90 -33.30
C THR A 83 43.06 41.84 -32.39
N LEU A 84 42.79 42.89 -31.60
CA LEU A 84 41.60 42.98 -30.75
C LEU A 84 40.32 43.03 -31.58
N GLU A 85 40.28 43.78 -32.69
CA GLU A 85 39.15 43.81 -33.61
C GLU A 85 38.88 42.43 -34.23
N SER A 86 39.94 41.71 -34.61
CA SER A 86 39.82 40.34 -35.14
C SER A 86 39.25 39.37 -34.09
N ILE A 87 39.74 39.44 -32.85
CA ILE A 87 39.25 38.62 -31.73
C ILE A 87 37.79 38.97 -31.41
N LEU A 88 37.43 40.25 -31.40
CA LEU A 88 36.08 40.72 -31.12
C LEU A 88 35.10 40.20 -32.19
N SER A 89 35.48 40.26 -33.46
CA SER A 89 34.71 39.70 -34.58
C SER A 89 34.52 38.18 -34.43
N GLU A 90 35.58 37.44 -34.11
CA GLU A 90 35.50 35.98 -33.89
C GLU A 90 34.59 35.63 -32.70
N LYS A 91 34.71 36.36 -31.59
CA LYS A 91 33.86 36.17 -30.41
C LYS A 91 32.41 36.52 -30.71
N SER A 92 32.15 37.59 -31.47
CA SER A 92 30.81 37.95 -31.93
C SER A 92 30.18 36.82 -32.75
N LEU A 93 30.92 36.22 -33.69
CA LEU A 93 30.44 35.07 -34.47
C LEU A 93 30.17 33.84 -33.60
N LYS A 94 31.02 33.56 -32.60
CA LYS A 94 30.80 32.45 -31.66
C LYS A 94 29.56 32.68 -30.80
N CYS A 95 29.33 33.91 -30.33
CA CYS A 95 28.10 34.28 -29.59
C CYS A 95 26.86 34.05 -30.44
N LYS A 96 26.84 34.52 -31.69
CA LYS A 96 25.70 34.29 -32.61
C LYS A 96 25.37 32.82 -32.80
N LYS A 97 26.39 31.97 -33.03
CA LYS A 97 26.19 30.52 -33.15
C LYS A 97 25.64 29.89 -31.86
N ALA A 98 26.08 30.36 -30.70
CA ALA A 98 25.57 29.90 -29.42
C ALA A 98 24.11 30.33 -29.21
N GLU A 99 23.75 31.56 -29.60
CA GLU A 99 22.38 32.07 -29.56
C GLU A 99 21.43 31.24 -30.43
N GLU A 100 21.83 30.90 -31.67
CA GLU A 100 21.06 30.03 -32.56
C GLU A 100 20.82 28.64 -31.95
N LEU A 101 21.86 28.04 -31.35
CA LEU A 101 21.73 26.74 -30.66
C LEU A 101 20.81 26.83 -29.44
N ILE A 102 20.88 27.92 -28.67
CA ILE A 102 19.98 28.14 -27.53
C ILE A 102 18.54 28.28 -28.03
N GLN A 103 18.31 29.01 -29.11
CA GLN A 103 16.99 29.16 -29.71
C GLN A 103 16.41 27.81 -30.16
N GLU A 104 17.18 26.99 -30.89
CA GLU A 104 16.73 25.66 -31.33
C GLU A 104 16.37 24.76 -30.13
N LYS A 105 17.14 24.85 -29.04
CA LYS A 105 16.86 24.10 -27.81
C LYS A 105 15.60 24.61 -27.11
N ASN A 106 15.39 25.91 -27.06
CA ASN A 106 14.19 26.51 -26.46
C ASN A 106 12.93 26.13 -27.25
N GLU A 107 12.96 26.15 -28.58
CA GLU A 107 11.85 25.69 -29.42
C GLU A 107 11.52 24.21 -29.18
N LYS A 108 12.53 23.36 -28.98
CA LYS A 108 12.33 21.95 -28.61
C LYS A 108 11.73 21.80 -27.21
N ILE A 109 12.17 22.61 -26.25
CA ILE A 109 11.62 22.60 -24.89
C ILE A 109 10.15 22.99 -24.94
N GLU A 110 9.79 24.07 -25.63
CA GLU A 110 8.41 24.52 -25.79
C GLU A 110 7.53 23.44 -26.47
N PHE A 111 8.04 22.78 -27.51
CA PHE A 111 7.33 21.67 -28.13
C PHE A 111 7.06 20.51 -27.15
N TYR A 112 8.04 20.15 -26.33
CA TYR A 112 7.85 19.09 -25.34
C TYR A 112 6.95 19.50 -24.19
N GLU A 113 7.02 20.75 -23.73
CA GLU A 113 6.12 21.31 -22.71
C GLU A 113 4.66 21.26 -23.19
N ASN A 114 4.40 21.74 -24.41
CA ASN A 114 3.06 21.68 -25.03
C ASN A 114 2.56 20.23 -25.16
N LYS A 115 3.44 19.29 -25.54
CA LYS A 115 3.09 17.87 -25.63
C LYS A 115 2.76 17.27 -24.26
N ILE A 116 3.53 17.62 -23.24
CA ILE A 116 3.30 17.16 -21.86
C ILE A 116 1.99 17.73 -21.32
N GLU A 117 1.72 19.01 -21.55
CA GLU A 117 0.47 19.67 -21.15
C GLU A 117 -0.74 18.98 -21.79
N TYR A 118 -0.70 18.75 -23.10
CA TYR A 118 -1.76 18.04 -23.82
C TYR A 118 -2.01 16.63 -23.25
N LEU A 119 -0.95 15.84 -23.03
CA LEU A 119 -1.09 14.50 -22.46
C LEU A 119 -1.64 14.55 -21.03
N THR A 120 -1.22 15.54 -20.24
CA THR A 120 -1.69 15.74 -18.87
C THR A 120 -3.18 16.10 -18.85
N GLU A 121 -3.63 16.96 -19.75
CA GLU A 121 -5.04 17.32 -19.89
C GLU A 121 -5.90 16.11 -20.30
N GLN A 122 -5.43 15.31 -21.27
CA GLN A 122 -6.11 14.08 -21.66
C GLN A 122 -6.22 13.07 -20.52
N LEU A 123 -5.13 12.85 -19.77
CA LEU A 123 -5.14 11.96 -18.61
C LEU A 123 -6.10 12.46 -17.53
N ASN A 124 -6.15 13.77 -17.28
CA ASN A 124 -7.09 14.34 -16.32
C ASN A 124 -8.54 14.14 -16.76
N LYS A 125 -8.86 14.34 -18.04
CA LYS A 125 -10.20 14.06 -18.59
C LYS A 125 -10.59 12.59 -18.41
N GLN A 126 -9.68 11.67 -18.76
CA GLN A 126 -9.91 10.22 -18.58
C GLN A 126 -10.10 9.86 -17.10
N LYS A 127 -9.29 10.42 -16.20
CA LYS A 127 -9.40 10.22 -14.75
C LYS A 127 -10.76 10.70 -14.21
N ILE A 128 -11.26 11.85 -14.68
CA ILE A 128 -12.57 12.37 -14.25
C ILE A 128 -13.69 11.41 -14.68
N VAL A 129 -13.72 11.00 -15.95
CA VAL A 129 -14.73 10.08 -16.48
C VAL A 129 -14.69 8.74 -15.73
N PHE A 130 -13.49 8.20 -15.55
CA PHE A 130 -13.29 6.94 -14.82
C PHE A 130 -13.76 7.04 -13.36
N ASN A 131 -13.42 8.14 -12.67
CA ASN A 131 -13.87 8.35 -11.30
C ASN A 131 -15.39 8.50 -11.22
N GLN A 132 -16.02 9.21 -12.14
CA GLN A 132 -17.49 9.32 -12.20
C GLN A 132 -18.14 7.96 -12.43
N GLN A 133 -17.57 7.13 -13.30
CA GLN A 133 -18.07 5.78 -13.52
C GLN A 133 -17.96 4.93 -12.25
N ILE A 134 -16.82 4.99 -11.55
CA ILE A 134 -16.63 4.28 -10.28
C ILE A 134 -17.62 4.78 -9.22
N THR A 135 -17.84 6.08 -9.09
CA THR A 135 -18.77 6.60 -8.08
C THR A 135 -20.20 6.14 -8.34
N ILE A 136 -20.63 6.11 -9.60
CA ILE A 136 -21.96 5.59 -9.96
C ILE A 136 -22.05 4.09 -9.66
N GLN A 137 -21.08 3.29 -10.10
CA GLN A 137 -21.08 1.85 -9.86
C GLN A 137 -21.02 1.49 -8.37
N THR A 138 -20.20 2.19 -7.59
CA THR A 138 -20.11 1.96 -6.13
C THR A 138 -21.41 2.36 -5.43
N TYR A 139 -22.09 3.42 -5.88
CA TYR A 139 -23.40 3.82 -5.37
C TYR A 139 -24.49 2.77 -5.70
N GLU A 140 -24.53 2.26 -6.93
CA GLU A 140 -25.46 1.20 -7.33
C GLU A 140 -25.22 -0.09 -6.54
N MET A 141 -23.95 -0.51 -6.40
CA MET A 141 -23.56 -1.66 -5.58
C MET A 141 -23.98 -1.49 -4.12
N SER A 142 -23.78 -0.31 -3.54
CA SER A 142 -24.19 0.01 -2.17
C SER A 142 -25.70 -0.16 -1.99
N LYS A 143 -26.51 0.35 -2.92
CA LYS A 143 -27.97 0.20 -2.91
C LYS A 143 -28.42 -1.26 -3.04
N ILE A 144 -27.73 -2.07 -3.85
CA ILE A 144 -28.00 -3.51 -3.98
C ILE A 144 -27.67 -4.23 -2.68
N ILE A 145 -26.51 -3.92 -2.08
CA ILE A 145 -26.10 -4.48 -0.78
C ILE A 145 -27.16 -4.16 0.28
N GLU A 146 -27.64 -2.91 0.36
CA GLU A 146 -28.67 -2.50 1.32
C GLU A 146 -29.99 -3.27 1.13
N LYS A 147 -30.42 -3.48 -0.11
CA LYS A 147 -31.63 -4.28 -0.40
C LYS A 147 -31.46 -5.74 0.03
N LEU A 148 -30.28 -6.32 -0.23
CA LEU A 148 -29.97 -7.70 0.14
C LEU A 148 -29.89 -7.88 1.66
N THR A 149 -29.21 -6.96 2.37
CA THR A 149 -29.10 -7.00 3.83
C THR A 149 -30.48 -6.87 4.49
N ARG A 150 -31.33 -5.97 3.99
CA ARG A 150 -32.72 -5.83 4.48
C ARG A 150 -33.53 -7.10 4.27
N THR A 151 -33.40 -7.73 3.10
CA THR A 151 -34.12 -8.99 2.80
C THR A 151 -33.66 -10.12 3.72
N LEU A 152 -32.35 -10.26 3.91
CA LEU A 152 -31.78 -11.24 4.85
C LEU A 152 -32.25 -11.01 6.29
N GLU A 153 -32.36 -9.75 6.73
CA GLU A 153 -32.85 -9.45 8.08
C GLU A 153 -34.31 -9.85 8.27
N ILE A 154 -35.16 -9.63 7.26
CA ILE A 154 -36.57 -10.05 7.28
C ILE A 154 -36.67 -11.58 7.33
N GLU A 155 -35.90 -12.29 6.50
CA GLU A 155 -35.86 -13.75 6.51
C GLU A 155 -35.36 -14.31 7.84
N ARG A 156 -34.33 -13.69 8.44
CA ARG A 156 -33.85 -14.06 9.77
C ARG A 156 -34.95 -13.89 10.84
N LYS A 157 -35.71 -12.80 10.81
CA LYS A 157 -36.85 -12.57 11.72
C LYS A 157 -37.97 -13.58 11.51
N ARG A 158 -38.28 -13.95 10.26
CA ARG A 158 -39.25 -15.00 9.92
C ARG A 158 -38.82 -16.35 10.49
N MET A 159 -37.55 -16.70 10.28
CA MET A 159 -36.96 -17.94 10.78
C MET A 159 -36.97 -17.99 12.31
N GLN A 160 -36.64 -16.89 12.99
CA GLN A 160 -36.74 -16.81 14.46
C GLN A 160 -38.17 -17.03 14.98
N ARG A 161 -39.18 -16.46 14.31
CA ARG A 161 -40.59 -16.71 14.65
C ARG A 161 -41.00 -18.17 14.42
N MET A 162 -40.47 -18.79 13.36
CA MET A 162 -40.70 -20.21 13.11
C MET A 162 -40.07 -21.06 14.21
N TYR A 163 -38.83 -20.78 14.61
CA TYR A 163 -38.17 -21.50 15.71
C TYR A 163 -38.92 -21.34 17.04
N SER A 164 -39.38 -20.13 17.38
CA SER A 164 -40.16 -19.93 18.60
C SER A 164 -41.51 -20.66 18.57
N LEU A 165 -42.16 -20.73 17.41
CA LEU A 165 -43.36 -21.52 17.22
C LEU A 165 -43.10 -23.02 17.36
N VAL A 166 -42.06 -23.54 16.71
CA VAL A 166 -41.66 -24.95 16.79
C VAL A 166 -41.35 -25.33 18.23
N ASN A 167 -40.56 -24.52 18.94
CA ASN A 167 -40.22 -24.77 20.34
C ASN A 167 -41.46 -24.78 21.23
N ARG A 168 -42.40 -23.86 21.02
CA ARG A 168 -43.68 -23.84 21.74
C ARG A 168 -44.54 -25.08 21.45
N ILE A 169 -44.60 -25.52 20.19
CA ILE A 169 -45.33 -26.75 19.81
C ILE A 169 -44.67 -27.97 20.46
N LEU A 170 -43.34 -28.04 20.44
CA LEU A 170 -42.59 -29.12 21.09
C LEU A 170 -42.80 -29.11 22.60
N GLN A 171 -42.80 -27.94 23.23
CA GLN A 171 -43.08 -27.80 24.65
C GLN A 171 -44.51 -28.26 24.99
N GLN A 172 -45.53 -27.78 24.27
CA GLN A 172 -46.92 -28.22 24.46
C GLN A 172 -47.06 -29.73 24.27
N ARG A 173 -46.38 -30.29 23.27
CA ARG A 173 -46.37 -31.73 23.05
C ARG A 173 -45.71 -32.47 24.21
N ASN A 174 -44.59 -31.97 24.72
CA ASN A 174 -43.89 -32.56 25.86
C ASN A 174 -44.77 -32.53 27.12
N GLU A 175 -45.43 -31.41 27.41
CA GLU A 175 -46.37 -31.27 28.53
C GLU A 175 -47.54 -32.28 28.42
N ILE A 176 -48.07 -32.47 27.21
CA ILE A 176 -49.12 -33.46 26.95
C ILE A 176 -48.59 -34.89 27.14
N GLU A 177 -47.41 -35.21 26.59
CA GLU A 177 -46.79 -36.53 26.74
C GLU A 177 -46.51 -36.85 28.22
N GLU A 178 -45.98 -35.89 28.98
CA GLU A 178 -45.75 -36.00 30.42
C GLU A 178 -47.05 -36.21 31.20
N PHE A 179 -48.11 -35.45 30.87
CA PHE A 179 -49.44 -35.64 31.48
C PHE A 179 -49.98 -37.04 31.25
N PHE A 180 -49.87 -37.58 30.03
CA PHE A 180 -50.34 -38.93 29.71
C PHE A 180 -49.54 -40.02 30.41
N ILE A 181 -48.20 -39.90 30.45
CA ILE A 181 -47.34 -40.84 31.15
C ILE A 181 -47.68 -40.84 32.65
N THR A 182 -47.80 -39.65 33.25
CA THR A 182 -48.14 -39.50 34.66
C THR A 182 -49.52 -40.08 34.97
N SER A 183 -50.52 -39.79 34.13
CA SER A 183 -51.88 -40.33 34.28
C SER A 183 -51.93 -41.85 34.14
N LEU A 184 -51.18 -42.42 33.19
CA LEU A 184 -51.09 -43.87 33.02
C LEU A 184 -50.40 -44.54 34.21
N ASN A 185 -49.34 -43.94 34.73
CA ASN A 185 -48.67 -44.45 35.92
C ASN A 185 -49.60 -44.41 37.14
N TYR A 186 -50.31 -43.29 37.34
CA TYR A 186 -51.29 -43.15 38.40
C TYR A 186 -52.39 -44.24 38.32
N VAL A 187 -52.98 -44.43 37.13
CA VAL A 187 -54.00 -45.47 36.95
C VAL A 187 -53.43 -46.87 37.16
N ARG A 188 -52.21 -47.16 36.70
CA ARG A 188 -51.57 -48.48 36.92
C ARG A 188 -51.35 -48.76 38.41
N ASP A 189 -50.99 -47.75 39.19
CA ASP A 189 -50.80 -47.92 40.63
C ASP A 189 -52.14 -48.09 41.36
N GLU A 190 -53.18 -47.36 40.96
CA GLU A 190 -54.56 -47.59 41.44
C GLU A 190 -55.09 -48.97 41.07
N ILE A 191 -54.78 -49.50 39.87
CA ILE A 191 -55.12 -50.88 39.48
C ILE A 191 -54.46 -51.88 40.44
N LYS A 192 -53.15 -51.74 40.70
CA LYS A 192 -52.45 -52.64 41.63
C LYS A 192 -53.07 -52.59 43.02
N LEU A 193 -53.37 -51.38 43.51
CA LEU A 193 -54.00 -51.18 44.82
C LEU A 193 -55.38 -51.83 44.87
N ASN A 194 -56.22 -51.57 43.87
CA ASN A 194 -57.57 -52.12 43.76
C ASN A 194 -57.57 -53.65 43.64
N GLN A 195 -56.66 -54.21 42.83
CA GLN A 195 -56.50 -55.66 42.70
C GLN A 195 -56.07 -56.30 44.03
N ASN A 196 -55.12 -55.69 44.74
CA ASN A 196 -54.70 -56.17 46.05
C ASN A 196 -55.84 -56.12 47.08
N ASN A 197 -56.58 -55.01 47.12
CA ASN A 197 -57.75 -54.86 48.01
C ASN A 197 -58.84 -55.89 47.66
N TYR A 198 -59.14 -56.07 46.37
CA TYR A 198 -60.12 -57.06 45.92
C TYR A 198 -59.72 -58.49 46.28
N ILE A 199 -58.45 -58.86 46.09
CA ILE A 199 -57.93 -60.18 46.51
C ILE A 199 -58.10 -60.34 48.02
N HIS A 200 -57.72 -59.33 48.79
CA HIS A 200 -57.82 -59.35 50.25
C HIS A 200 -59.27 -59.51 50.72
N ASP A 201 -60.20 -58.71 50.18
CA ASP A 201 -61.61 -58.71 50.55
C ASP A 201 -62.31 -60.00 50.10
N ALA A 202 -62.05 -60.46 48.87
CA ALA A 202 -62.57 -61.73 48.37
C ALA A 202 -62.07 -62.93 49.20
N LYS A 203 -60.81 -62.90 49.64
CA LYS A 203 -60.23 -63.91 50.53
C LYS A 203 -60.90 -63.88 51.90
N SER A 204 -61.03 -62.70 52.51
CA SER A 204 -61.67 -62.51 53.81
C SER A 204 -63.15 -62.95 53.79
N ALA A 205 -63.90 -62.59 52.74
CA ALA A 205 -65.30 -62.99 52.56
C ALA A 205 -65.45 -64.51 52.35
N TYR A 206 -64.55 -65.13 51.58
CA TYR A 206 -64.53 -66.58 51.40
C TYR A 206 -64.24 -67.30 52.73
N GLU A 207 -63.21 -66.87 53.46
CA GLU A 207 -62.88 -67.43 54.77
C GLU A 207 -64.02 -67.24 55.78
N ALA A 208 -64.69 -66.09 55.78
CA ALA A 208 -65.87 -65.84 56.61
C ALA A 208 -67.02 -66.81 56.27
N SER A 209 -67.27 -67.04 54.98
CA SER A 209 -68.29 -67.97 54.49
C SER A 209 -67.97 -69.42 54.87
N ILE A 210 -66.69 -69.82 54.80
CA ILE A 210 -66.21 -71.12 55.27
C ILE A 210 -66.41 -71.27 56.79
N ARG A 211 -66.06 -70.24 57.57
CA ARG A 211 -66.28 -70.25 59.04
C ARG A 211 -67.77 -70.38 59.40
N LEU A 212 -68.65 -69.67 58.71
CA LEU A 212 -70.11 -69.74 58.93
C LEU A 212 -70.67 -71.11 58.56
N ALA A 213 -70.21 -71.70 57.45
CA ALA A 213 -70.61 -73.04 57.02
C ALA A 213 -70.14 -74.12 58.01
N HIS A 214 -68.93 -73.98 58.53
CA HIS A 214 -68.40 -74.84 59.57
C HIS A 214 -69.23 -74.79 60.87
N CYS A 215 -69.79 -73.61 61.20
CA CYS A 215 -70.72 -73.45 62.32
C CYS A 215 -72.16 -73.92 62.02
N GLY A 216 -72.42 -74.50 60.84
CA GLY A 216 -73.74 -75.01 60.43
C GLY A 216 -74.78 -73.94 60.07
N LYS A 217 -74.37 -72.67 59.99
CA LYS A 217 -75.26 -71.52 59.70
C LYS A 217 -75.48 -71.30 58.20
N SER A 218 -74.64 -71.88 57.35
CA SER A 218 -74.73 -71.78 55.89
C SER A 218 -74.16 -73.02 55.20
N MET A 219 -74.34 -73.15 53.89
CA MET A 219 -73.68 -74.19 53.08
C MET A 219 -72.23 -73.79 52.76
N TYR A 220 -71.36 -74.77 52.51
CA TYR A 220 -69.97 -74.53 52.13
C TYR A 220 -69.90 -73.84 50.75
N PRO A 221 -69.17 -72.71 50.62
CA PRO A 221 -68.98 -72.05 49.33
C PRO A 221 -68.13 -72.89 48.37
N PRO A 222 -68.30 -72.74 47.04
CA PRO A 222 -67.46 -73.40 46.05
C PRO A 222 -66.00 -72.97 46.17
N ILE A 223 -65.08 -73.91 45.97
CA ILE A 223 -63.63 -73.68 46.10
C ILE A 223 -63.22 -72.53 45.16
N ARG A 224 -62.62 -71.48 45.74
CA ARG A 224 -62.08 -70.32 45.02
C ARG A 224 -60.58 -70.24 45.24
N THR A 225 -59.82 -70.07 44.15
CA THR A 225 -58.35 -69.99 44.21
C THR A 225 -57.87 -68.53 44.15
N PHE A 226 -56.84 -68.22 44.95
CA PHE A 226 -56.22 -66.88 45.03
C PHE A 226 -54.79 -66.84 44.48
N GLN A 227 -54.30 -67.96 43.92
CA GLN A 227 -52.97 -68.07 43.33
C GLN A 227 -53.07 -68.05 41.80
N ASN A 228 -52.22 -67.28 41.14
CA ASN A 228 -52.21 -67.09 39.69
C ASN A 228 -51.68 -68.31 38.88
N LYS A 229 -51.27 -69.41 39.55
CA LYS A 229 -50.51 -70.51 38.91
C LYS A 229 -51.33 -71.77 38.60
N LEU A 230 -52.58 -71.89 39.08
CA LEU A 230 -53.40 -73.07 38.87
C LEU A 230 -54.50 -72.80 37.85
N SER A 231 -54.68 -73.71 36.88
CA SER A 231 -55.83 -73.75 35.97
C SER A 231 -57.09 -74.19 36.73
N SER A 232 -57.55 -73.32 37.63
CA SER A 232 -58.77 -73.49 38.40
C SER A 232 -59.96 -72.90 37.64
N THR A 233 -61.10 -73.57 37.69
CA THR A 233 -62.35 -73.12 37.06
C THR A 233 -62.99 -71.93 37.78
N ASN A 234 -62.54 -71.60 39.00
CA ASN A 234 -63.05 -70.49 39.81
C ASN A 234 -61.89 -69.72 40.46
N ASN A 235 -61.31 -68.80 39.68
CA ASN A 235 -60.13 -68.04 40.05
C ASN A 235 -60.42 -66.53 40.12
N VAL A 236 -59.92 -65.86 41.15
CA VAL A 236 -60.10 -64.40 41.37
C VAL A 236 -59.51 -63.58 40.22
N TYR A 237 -58.47 -64.10 39.55
CA TYR A 237 -57.86 -63.43 38.40
C TYR A 237 -58.74 -63.45 37.14
N ASP A 238 -59.72 -64.35 37.04
CA ASP A 238 -60.67 -64.31 35.93
C ASP A 238 -61.65 -63.14 36.07
N ASP A 239 -61.94 -62.71 37.31
CA ASP A 239 -62.72 -61.49 37.58
C ASP A 239 -61.97 -60.24 37.10
N PHE A 240 -60.64 -60.20 37.24
CA PHE A 240 -59.82 -59.10 36.69
C PHE A 240 -59.83 -59.06 35.16
N LYS A 241 -59.84 -60.22 34.49
CA LYS A 241 -59.98 -60.29 33.02
C LYS A 241 -61.35 -59.80 32.57
N ILE A 242 -62.41 -60.11 33.31
CA ILE A 242 -63.76 -59.62 33.05
C ILE A 242 -63.81 -58.09 33.25
N ALA A 243 -63.21 -57.59 34.33
CA ALA A 243 -63.14 -56.16 34.63
C ALA A 243 -62.35 -55.35 33.58
N GLN A 244 -61.41 -55.98 32.86
CA GLN A 244 -60.67 -55.36 31.77
C GLN A 244 -61.49 -55.24 30.46
N GLN A 245 -62.56 -56.01 30.30
CA GLN A 245 -63.42 -55.92 29.13
C GLN A 245 -64.34 -54.69 29.23
N ILE A 246 -64.39 -53.90 28.16
CA ILE A 246 -65.24 -52.72 28.07
C ILE A 246 -66.67 -53.19 27.69
N PRO A 247 -67.71 -52.85 28.46
CA PRO A 247 -69.09 -53.18 28.10
C PRO A 247 -69.48 -52.44 26.81
N LYS A 248 -70.15 -53.12 25.88
CA LYS A 248 -70.59 -52.54 24.59
C LYS A 248 -71.76 -51.54 24.70
N SER A 249 -71.98 -50.95 25.88
CA SER A 249 -73.12 -50.08 26.16
C SER A 249 -72.92 -48.68 25.58
N THR A 250 -74.00 -48.10 25.03
CA THR A 250 -73.97 -46.89 24.18
C THR A 250 -73.79 -45.57 24.95
N ARG A 251 -73.83 -45.59 26.29
CA ARG A 251 -73.58 -44.40 27.14
C ARG A 251 -72.83 -44.79 28.41
N LEU A 252 -71.51 -44.82 28.36
CA LEU A 252 -70.67 -44.92 29.55
C LEU A 252 -69.90 -43.60 29.71
N THR A 253 -69.99 -43.00 30.90
CA THR A 253 -69.15 -41.85 31.24
C THR A 253 -67.86 -42.34 31.89
N ILE A 254 -66.78 -41.53 31.85
CA ILE A 254 -65.46 -41.90 32.42
C ILE A 254 -65.56 -42.24 33.91
N ARG A 255 -66.55 -41.69 34.62
CA ARG A 255 -66.77 -41.95 36.05
C ARG A 255 -67.24 -43.37 36.32
N ASP A 256 -67.96 -43.97 35.38
CA ASP A 256 -68.59 -45.29 35.53
C ASP A 256 -67.66 -46.45 35.15
N LEU A 257 -66.42 -46.14 34.73
CA LEU A 257 -65.43 -47.13 34.30
C LEU A 257 -64.58 -47.64 35.48
N THR A 258 -64.28 -48.95 35.46
CA THR A 258 -63.27 -49.55 36.34
C THR A 258 -61.88 -48.98 36.03
N TRP A 259 -60.93 -49.11 36.96
CA TRP A 259 -59.58 -48.60 36.75
C TRP A 259 -58.88 -49.27 35.55
N GLU A 260 -59.11 -50.56 35.34
CA GLU A 260 -58.63 -51.35 34.21
C GLU A 260 -59.21 -50.84 32.87
N GLN A 261 -60.48 -50.44 32.85
CA GLN A 261 -61.11 -49.85 31.68
C GLN A 261 -60.58 -48.44 31.40
N LYS A 262 -60.32 -47.64 32.44
CA LYS A 262 -59.73 -46.30 32.33
C LYS A 262 -58.32 -46.36 31.73
N GLU A 263 -57.49 -47.34 32.12
CA GLU A 263 -56.15 -47.54 31.55
C GLU A 263 -56.19 -47.84 30.05
N ARG A 264 -57.13 -48.70 29.63
CA ARG A 264 -57.32 -49.06 28.22
C ARG A 264 -57.78 -47.86 27.39
N VAL A 265 -58.69 -47.05 27.91
CA VAL A 265 -59.15 -45.82 27.24
C VAL A 265 -58.00 -44.82 27.10
N LEU A 266 -57.20 -44.60 28.15
CA LEU A 266 -56.02 -43.71 28.09
C LEU A 266 -54.95 -44.23 27.11
N SER A 267 -54.70 -45.54 27.08
CA SER A 267 -53.76 -46.16 26.15
C SER A 267 -54.21 -46.00 24.70
N ILE A 268 -55.49 -46.24 24.41
CA ILE A 268 -56.07 -46.01 23.07
C ILE A 268 -56.05 -44.53 22.71
N LEU A 269 -56.28 -43.63 23.66
CA LEU A 269 -56.22 -42.18 23.43
C LEU A 269 -54.79 -41.75 23.07
N PHE A 270 -53.79 -42.23 23.79
CA PHE A 270 -52.37 -41.98 23.51
C PHE A 270 -51.97 -42.51 22.13
N GLU A 271 -52.38 -43.75 21.80
CA GLU A 271 -52.17 -44.34 20.49
C GLU A 271 -52.85 -43.53 19.38
N LYS A 272 -54.11 -43.12 19.58
CA LYS A 272 -54.87 -42.32 18.62
C LYS A 272 -54.25 -40.94 18.42
N MET A 273 -53.75 -40.30 19.47
CA MET A 273 -53.05 -39.01 19.39
C MET A 273 -51.74 -39.12 18.61
N ASN A 274 -51.00 -40.22 18.78
CA ASN A 274 -49.77 -40.46 18.03
C ASN A 274 -50.03 -40.87 16.57
N ASN A 275 -51.06 -41.66 16.30
CA ASN A 275 -51.42 -42.14 14.96
C ASN A 275 -52.17 -41.10 14.12
N SER A 276 -52.83 -40.11 14.74
CA SER A 276 -53.52 -39.03 14.02
C SER A 276 -52.58 -38.14 13.17
N LYS A 277 -51.28 -38.15 13.47
CA LYS A 277 -50.24 -37.34 12.80
C LYS A 277 -49.91 -37.80 11.37
N MET A 278 -50.26 -39.03 10.99
CA MET A 278 -49.97 -39.58 9.65
C MET A 278 -51.06 -39.26 8.60
N LYS A 279 -52.29 -38.92 9.01
CA LYS A 279 -53.42 -38.74 8.07
C LYS A 279 -53.52 -37.35 7.44
N PHE A 280 -52.81 -36.35 7.97
CA PHE A 280 -52.80 -34.99 7.41
C PHE A 280 -51.74 -34.77 6.30
N ASN A 281 -50.82 -35.71 6.10
CA ASN A 281 -49.76 -35.62 5.08
C ASN A 281 -50.07 -36.34 3.75
N GLN A 282 -51.31 -36.82 3.55
CA GLN A 282 -51.71 -37.57 2.33
C GLN A 282 -52.91 -36.97 1.57
N LYS A 283 -53.10 -35.65 1.62
CA LYS A 283 -53.86 -34.97 0.55
C LYS A 283 -52.85 -34.33 -0.40
N PRO A 284 -52.62 -34.88 -1.61
CA PRO A 284 -51.91 -34.15 -2.65
C PRO A 284 -52.79 -32.94 -2.97
N ASN A 285 -52.31 -31.75 -2.64
CA ASN A 285 -52.94 -30.51 -3.02
C ASN A 285 -52.78 -30.34 -4.54
N LYS A 286 -53.64 -31.03 -5.30
CA LYS A 286 -53.94 -30.71 -6.69
C LYS A 286 -54.66 -29.37 -6.64
N ASN A 287 -53.88 -28.30 -6.78
CA ASN A 287 -54.22 -26.94 -7.16
C ASN A 287 -53.30 -25.98 -6.41
N ASN A 288 -52.05 -25.90 -6.89
CA ASN A 288 -51.33 -24.64 -6.99
C ASN A 288 -50.40 -24.81 -8.18
N LYS A 289 -50.68 -24.05 -9.24
CA LYS A 289 -49.73 -23.84 -10.33
C LYS A 289 -48.41 -23.42 -9.71
N THR A 290 -47.41 -24.26 -9.86
CA THR A 290 -46.01 -23.90 -9.62
C THR A 290 -45.64 -22.88 -10.70
N THR A 291 -46.01 -21.62 -10.46
CA THR A 291 -45.34 -20.49 -11.07
C THR A 291 -43.91 -20.57 -10.55
N LEU A 292 -43.05 -21.04 -11.45
CA LEU A 292 -41.62 -20.74 -11.49
C LEU A 292 -41.35 -19.36 -10.90
N LEU A 293 -40.25 -19.25 -10.13
CA LEU A 293 -39.54 -18.02 -9.80
C LEU A 293 -40.13 -16.77 -10.48
N PRO A 294 -40.50 -15.71 -9.74
CA PRO A 294 -40.48 -14.40 -10.35
C PRO A 294 -39.02 -14.11 -10.69
N SER A 295 -38.64 -14.41 -11.93
CA SER A 295 -37.73 -13.60 -12.70
C SER A 295 -38.01 -12.16 -12.32
N ILE A 296 -36.98 -11.46 -11.84
CA ILE A 296 -37.01 -10.02 -11.67
C ILE A 296 -37.21 -9.49 -13.09
N THR A 297 -38.49 -9.30 -13.41
CA THR A 297 -38.95 -8.63 -14.61
C THR A 297 -38.73 -7.16 -14.33
N ASN A 298 -37.98 -6.55 -15.25
CA ASN A 298 -37.91 -5.11 -15.40
C ASN A 298 -39.34 -4.58 -15.58
N ASN A 299 -39.90 -4.00 -14.52
CA ASN A 299 -40.93 -2.98 -14.66
C ASN A 299 -40.34 -1.70 -14.10
N VAL A 300 -39.78 -0.96 -15.05
CA VAL A 300 -39.55 0.46 -15.00
C VAL A 300 -40.93 1.10 -14.88
N ASP A 301 -41.23 1.70 -13.73
CA ASP A 301 -42.27 2.70 -13.68
C ASP A 301 -41.80 3.89 -14.54
N HIS A 302 -42.49 4.05 -15.67
CA HIS A 302 -42.46 5.24 -16.50
C HIS A 302 -43.09 6.40 -15.73
N GLU A 303 -42.25 7.18 -15.05
CA GLU A 303 -42.58 8.58 -14.76
C GLU A 303 -41.27 9.34 -14.49
N SER A 304 -40.60 9.73 -15.57
CA SER A 304 -39.74 10.92 -15.71
C SER A 304 -39.00 10.85 -17.04
N GLN A 305 -39.72 11.04 -18.15
CA GLN A 305 -39.13 11.61 -19.35
C GLN A 305 -39.09 13.12 -19.16
N SER A 306 -37.90 13.70 -19.03
CA SER A 306 -37.54 14.95 -19.71
C SER A 306 -36.06 15.29 -19.44
N LEU A 307 -35.35 15.48 -20.56
CA LEU A 307 -34.02 16.07 -20.75
C LEU A 307 -32.82 15.14 -21.05
N TYR A 308 -32.33 15.40 -22.28
CA TYR A 308 -31.10 15.00 -22.95
C TYR A 308 -31.11 13.70 -23.76
N GLU A 309 -31.70 13.80 -24.96
CA GLU A 309 -31.17 13.17 -26.17
C GLU A 309 -29.78 13.73 -26.50
N SER A 310 -28.80 12.84 -26.71
CA SER A 310 -27.80 13.01 -27.76
C SER A 310 -27.27 11.64 -28.19
N GLN A 311 -27.53 11.38 -29.46
CA GLN A 311 -27.14 10.28 -30.34
C GLN A 311 -25.84 9.55 -30.00
N CYS A 312 -25.91 8.22 -29.92
CA CYS A 312 -24.86 7.31 -30.38
C CYS A 312 -25.52 6.02 -30.91
N ASN A 313 -25.47 5.83 -32.22
CA ASN A 313 -25.93 4.64 -32.92
C ASN A 313 -24.95 3.46 -32.67
N GLY A 314 -25.48 2.33 -32.21
CA GLY A 314 -24.75 1.06 -32.17
C GLY A 314 -25.70 -0.10 -31.87
N LYS A 315 -25.88 -1.02 -32.82
CA LYS A 315 -26.77 -2.19 -32.74
C LYS A 315 -26.38 -3.12 -31.56
N PRO A 316 -27.34 -3.80 -30.92
CA PRO A 316 -27.03 -4.80 -29.89
C PRO A 316 -26.66 -6.14 -30.55
N GLN A 317 -25.49 -6.67 -30.17
CA GLN A 317 -25.12 -8.05 -30.45
C GLN A 317 -25.43 -8.88 -29.20
N VAL A 318 -26.32 -9.86 -29.38
CA VAL A 318 -26.68 -10.87 -28.37
C VAL A 318 -25.45 -11.73 -28.10
N VAL A 319 -24.99 -11.77 -26.86
CA VAL A 319 -24.00 -12.75 -26.39
C VAL A 319 -24.60 -13.47 -25.21
N GLU A 320 -24.97 -14.73 -25.44
CA GLU A 320 -25.38 -15.70 -24.43
C GLU A 320 -24.21 -15.93 -23.45
N PHE A 321 -24.46 -15.68 -22.16
CA PHE A 321 -23.53 -16.06 -21.11
C PHE A 321 -23.69 -17.55 -20.82
N ASN A 322 -22.66 -18.32 -21.16
CA ASN A 322 -22.54 -19.72 -20.82
C ASN A 322 -22.08 -19.82 -19.35
N GLU A 323 -22.97 -20.30 -18.48
CA GLU A 323 -22.66 -20.72 -17.11
C GLU A 323 -21.74 -21.94 -17.17
N ASN A 324 -20.55 -21.87 -16.57
CA ASN A 324 -19.86 -22.97 -15.88
C ASN A 324 -18.43 -22.54 -15.50
N HIS A 325 -18.21 -22.28 -14.21
CA HIS A 325 -17.03 -22.73 -13.45
C HIS A 325 -16.98 -22.05 -12.07
N TYR A 326 -17.62 -22.68 -11.07
CA TYR A 326 -17.22 -22.50 -9.67
C TYR A 326 -16.44 -23.75 -9.26
N LYS A 327 -15.11 -23.62 -9.14
CA LYS A 327 -14.27 -24.64 -8.50
C LYS A 327 -13.91 -24.18 -7.09
N PHE A 328 -14.50 -24.93 -6.16
CA PHE A 328 -14.29 -25.01 -4.73
C PHE A 328 -12.80 -24.94 -4.35
N PHE A 329 -12.40 -23.99 -3.48
CA PHE A 329 -11.14 -24.07 -2.74
C PHE A 329 -11.47 -24.24 -1.25
N ARG A 330 -11.10 -25.40 -0.69
CA ARG A 330 -11.07 -25.62 0.77
C ARG A 330 -9.71 -25.17 1.30
N PHE A 331 -9.76 -24.43 2.40
CA PHE A 331 -8.64 -24.17 3.29
C PHE A 331 -8.26 -25.43 4.09
N THR A 332 -6.96 -25.66 4.24
CA THR A 332 -6.39 -26.33 5.42
C THR A 332 -5.07 -25.66 5.78
N ASP A 333 -4.95 -25.24 7.03
CA ASP A 333 -3.77 -24.63 7.65
C ASP A 333 -2.74 -25.66 8.15
N ARG A 334 -1.45 -25.32 7.93
CA ARG A 334 -0.26 -25.48 8.83
C ARG A 334 0.30 -26.88 9.19
N PRO A 335 1.55 -26.98 9.75
CA PRO A 335 2.82 -26.30 9.41
C PRO A 335 4.07 -27.23 9.48
N ASP A 336 5.25 -26.62 9.31
CA ASP A 336 6.58 -26.94 9.86
C ASP A 336 7.63 -27.78 9.07
N SER A 337 8.75 -27.06 8.83
CA SER A 337 10.14 -27.37 9.23
C SER A 337 11.14 -28.04 8.25
N ASN A 338 12.36 -27.47 8.31
CA ASN A 338 13.69 -27.92 7.90
C ASN A 338 14.09 -27.59 6.44
N GLU A 339 14.98 -26.62 6.22
CA GLU A 339 16.46 -26.74 6.29
C GLU A 339 16.99 -27.76 5.28
N ASP A 340 17.60 -27.28 4.20
CA ASP A 340 18.99 -27.66 3.86
C ASP A 340 19.53 -26.95 2.62
N GLU A 341 20.84 -26.79 2.66
CA GLU A 341 21.70 -25.91 1.87
C GLU A 341 22.12 -26.49 0.49
N CYS A 342 22.77 -25.58 -0.26
CA CYS A 342 23.94 -25.83 -1.12
C CYS A 342 23.78 -26.30 -2.59
N ASN A 343 24.14 -25.33 -3.46
CA ASN A 343 25.19 -25.39 -4.48
C ASN A 343 25.03 -26.24 -5.76
N SER A 344 25.02 -25.54 -6.90
CA SER A 344 25.97 -25.68 -8.03
C SER A 344 25.61 -24.63 -9.10
N SER A 345 26.47 -23.63 -9.34
CA SER A 345 27.52 -23.59 -10.38
C SER A 345 26.95 -23.81 -11.80
N LEU A 346 26.77 -22.74 -12.58
CA LEU A 346 27.74 -22.15 -13.54
C LEU A 346 27.86 -22.94 -14.85
N GLU A 347 27.36 -22.37 -15.96
CA GLU A 347 27.80 -22.50 -17.38
C GLU A 347 26.80 -21.68 -18.23
N VAL A 348 27.11 -20.50 -18.77
CA VAL A 348 27.95 -20.15 -19.95
C VAL A 348 27.56 -20.90 -21.24
N GLY A 349 26.95 -20.17 -22.18
CA GLY A 349 26.76 -20.55 -23.59
C GLY A 349 25.67 -19.70 -24.26
N LYS A 350 26.04 -18.54 -24.83
CA LYS A 350 26.22 -18.29 -26.28
C LYS A 350 24.92 -18.24 -27.10
N ASP A 351 24.58 -17.00 -27.48
CA ASP A 351 24.15 -16.49 -28.77
C ASP A 351 23.48 -17.45 -29.76
N ASN A 352 22.28 -17.06 -30.21
CA ASN A 352 21.87 -17.15 -31.61
C ASN A 352 20.74 -16.15 -31.87
N ASP A 353 21.10 -15.06 -32.54
CA ASP A 353 20.20 -14.29 -33.38
C ASP A 353 19.89 -15.10 -34.65
N ASN A 354 18.61 -15.35 -34.93
CA ASN A 354 18.07 -15.21 -36.29
C ASN A 354 16.54 -15.31 -36.33
N PHE A 355 15.97 -14.21 -36.84
CA PHE A 355 14.74 -14.02 -37.61
C PHE A 355 13.77 -15.20 -37.78
N ASP A 356 12.50 -14.93 -37.47
CA ASP A 356 11.42 -15.13 -38.45
C ASP A 356 10.40 -13.97 -38.35
N PHE A 357 10.25 -13.28 -39.48
CA PHE A 357 9.13 -12.40 -39.78
C PHE A 357 7.95 -13.31 -40.11
N ASP A 358 6.90 -13.30 -39.30
CA ASP A 358 5.61 -13.84 -39.71
C ASP A 358 4.55 -12.76 -39.54
N ASP A 359 4.18 -12.21 -40.68
CA ASP A 359 3.22 -11.15 -40.89
C ASP A 359 1.85 -11.82 -41.02
N ASN A 360 1.14 -11.96 -39.89
CA ASN A 360 -0.29 -12.29 -39.90
C ASN A 360 -0.99 -11.48 -38.82
N GLY A 361 -1.68 -10.46 -39.30
CA GLY A 361 -2.52 -9.58 -38.50
C GLY A 361 -3.72 -10.32 -37.94
N GLU A 362 -3.73 -10.49 -36.63
CA GLU A 362 -4.96 -10.64 -35.86
C GLU A 362 -4.87 -9.74 -34.63
N MET A 363 -5.95 -8.99 -34.42
CA MET A 363 -6.22 -8.14 -33.26
C MET A 363 -5.75 -8.81 -31.95
N LYS A 364 -4.56 -8.44 -31.46
CA LYS A 364 -4.17 -8.71 -30.08
C LYS A 364 -5.13 -7.96 -29.18
N SER A 365 -6.00 -8.74 -28.55
CA SER A 365 -7.07 -8.30 -27.66
C SER A 365 -6.54 -7.27 -26.66
N PHE A 366 -7.31 -6.20 -26.44
CA PHE A 366 -7.04 -5.16 -25.43
C PHE A 366 -6.68 -5.74 -24.03
N ARG A 367 -7.13 -6.97 -23.74
CA ARG A 367 -6.75 -7.73 -22.54
C ARG A 367 -5.27 -8.10 -22.48
N ASP A 368 -4.64 -8.42 -23.60
CA ASP A 368 -3.23 -8.83 -23.65
C ASP A 368 -2.31 -7.62 -23.49
N LEU A 369 -2.67 -6.48 -24.08
CA LEU A 369 -1.97 -5.22 -23.84
C LEU A 369 -2.11 -4.79 -22.37
N SER A 370 -3.31 -4.91 -21.80
CA SER A 370 -3.54 -4.64 -20.37
C SER A 370 -2.71 -5.56 -19.48
N ARG A 371 -2.66 -6.86 -19.78
CA ARG A 371 -1.83 -7.84 -19.04
C ARG A 371 -0.34 -7.53 -19.15
N GLN A 372 0.14 -7.16 -20.33
CA GLN A 372 1.55 -6.78 -20.53
C GLN A 372 1.91 -5.50 -19.76
N LEU A 373 1.02 -4.50 -19.73
CA LEU A 373 1.22 -3.27 -18.96
C LEU A 373 1.24 -3.56 -17.45
N PHE A 374 0.31 -4.37 -16.93
CA PHE A 374 0.32 -4.80 -15.53
C PHE A 374 1.58 -5.57 -15.16
N HIS A 375 2.01 -6.50 -16.00
CA HIS A 375 3.21 -7.29 -15.74
C HIS A 375 4.50 -6.44 -15.76
N LYS A 376 4.54 -5.42 -16.63
CA LYS A 376 5.66 -4.46 -16.71
C LYS A 376 5.69 -3.54 -15.49
N LEU A 377 4.51 -3.12 -15.01
CA LEU A 377 4.36 -2.26 -13.83
C LEU A 377 4.74 -3.00 -12.53
N ILE A 378 4.38 -4.27 -12.42
CA ILE A 378 4.83 -5.15 -11.32
C ILE A 378 6.35 -5.30 -11.36
N LYS A 379 6.94 -5.55 -12.52
CA LYS A 379 8.40 -5.72 -12.67
C LYS A 379 9.18 -4.43 -12.34
N THR A 380 8.65 -3.26 -12.68
CA THR A 380 9.26 -1.98 -12.27
C THR A 380 9.13 -1.73 -10.78
N LEU A 381 8.00 -2.07 -10.16
CA LEU A 381 7.82 -1.94 -8.71
C LEU A 381 8.71 -2.91 -7.94
N GLU A 382 8.86 -4.15 -8.40
CA GLU A 382 9.79 -5.13 -7.81
C GLU A 382 11.25 -4.65 -7.92
N PHE A 383 11.63 -4.03 -9.04
CA PHE A 383 12.96 -3.44 -9.21
C PHE A 383 13.18 -2.21 -8.32
N GLU A 384 12.18 -1.33 -8.17
CA GLU A 384 12.26 -0.17 -7.26
C GLU A 384 12.32 -0.60 -5.80
N VAL A 385 11.52 -1.60 -5.40
CA VAL A 385 11.55 -2.16 -4.05
C VAL A 385 12.90 -2.83 -3.78
N GLY A 386 13.41 -3.63 -4.73
CA GLY A 386 14.74 -4.24 -4.64
C GLY A 386 15.88 -3.21 -4.50
N ASN A 387 15.83 -2.12 -5.28
CA ASN A 387 16.82 -1.04 -5.17
C ASN A 387 16.69 -0.24 -3.86
N LYS A 388 15.48 -0.06 -3.34
CA LYS A 388 15.26 0.63 -2.06
C LYS A 388 15.81 -0.18 -0.88
N TYR A 389 15.62 -1.51 -0.89
CA TYR A 389 16.23 -2.40 0.10
C TYR A 389 17.76 -2.46 -0.02
N PHE A 390 18.31 -2.38 -1.23
CA PHE A 390 19.76 -2.31 -1.44
C PHE A 390 20.37 -1.00 -0.93
N PHE A 391 19.71 0.15 -1.15
CA PHE A 391 20.16 1.46 -0.66
C PHE A 391 20.07 1.60 0.86
N ILE A 392 19.00 1.10 1.49
CA ILE A 392 18.84 1.13 2.95
C ILE A 392 19.93 0.27 3.62
N ASN A 393 20.23 -0.91 3.07
CA ASN A 393 21.29 -1.77 3.60
C ASN A 393 22.70 -1.21 3.39
N GLN A 394 22.95 -0.41 2.33
CA GLN A 394 24.22 0.30 2.17
C GLN A 394 24.36 1.49 3.12
N LEU A 395 23.27 2.23 3.37
CA LEU A 395 23.28 3.38 4.27
C LEU A 395 23.52 2.93 5.73
N ASP A 396 22.92 1.83 6.17
CA ASP A 396 23.17 1.28 7.51
C ASP A 396 24.60 0.74 7.68
N LYS A 397 25.21 0.18 6.63
CA LYS A 397 26.62 -0.24 6.63
C LYS A 397 27.60 0.94 6.68
N GLN A 398 27.29 2.05 6.01
CA GLN A 398 28.14 3.25 6.09
C GLN A 398 28.00 3.99 7.43
N THR A 399 26.82 3.96 8.04
CA THR A 399 26.55 4.62 9.33
C THR A 399 27.21 3.87 10.49
N THR A 400 27.30 2.54 10.41
CA THR A 400 28.04 1.70 11.37
C THR A 400 29.56 1.85 11.21
N LEU A 401 30.09 1.96 9.99
CA LEU A 401 31.52 2.22 9.76
C LEU A 401 31.96 3.62 10.24
N LYS A 402 31.14 4.66 10.07
CA LYS A 402 31.43 6.01 10.58
C LYS A 402 31.49 6.07 12.10
N LYS A 403 30.57 5.37 12.79
CA LYS A 403 30.58 5.28 14.27
C LYS A 403 31.78 4.49 14.80
N PHE A 404 32.27 3.50 14.05
CA PHE A 404 33.47 2.75 14.44
C PHE A 404 34.76 3.57 14.25
N ASN A 405 34.85 4.40 13.19
CA ASN A 405 36.00 5.29 12.97
C ASN A 405 36.06 6.49 13.93
N GLU A 406 34.91 7.04 14.36
CA GLU A 406 34.89 8.08 15.41
C GLU A 406 35.29 7.56 16.80
N PHE A 407 35.17 6.25 17.03
CA PHE A 407 35.60 5.62 18.29
C PHE A 407 37.12 5.36 18.34
N ILE A 408 37.75 5.13 17.19
CA ILE A 408 39.19 4.86 17.10
C ILE A 408 40.03 6.16 17.14
N GLN A 409 39.51 7.29 16.65
CA GLN A 409 40.26 8.57 16.65
C GLN A 409 40.34 9.28 18.02
N ARG A 410 39.68 8.79 19.07
CA ARG A 410 39.70 9.45 20.39
C ARG A 410 40.72 8.90 21.39
N ASN A 411 41.45 7.83 21.06
CA ASN A 411 42.29 7.12 22.04
C ASN A 411 43.80 7.25 21.85
N ASP A 412 44.29 7.99 20.85
CA ASP A 412 45.73 8.22 20.69
C ASP A 412 46.02 9.73 20.76
N PHE A 413 46.45 10.23 21.92
CA PHE A 413 47.61 11.15 22.07
C PHE A 413 47.87 11.49 23.54
N GLU A 414 49.13 11.31 23.93
CA GLU A 414 49.71 11.42 25.26
C GLU A 414 49.83 12.86 25.82
N PHE A 415 49.86 12.87 27.15
CA PHE A 415 50.34 13.86 28.12
C PHE A 415 51.50 14.80 27.71
N VAL A 416 51.46 16.06 28.21
CA VAL A 416 52.46 16.72 29.11
C VAL A 416 52.03 18.20 29.39
N PRO A 417 52.37 18.82 30.57
CA PRO A 417 51.51 19.81 31.25
C PRO A 417 52.06 21.26 31.43
N GLN A 418 51.21 22.08 32.07
CA GLN A 418 51.44 23.36 32.81
C GLN A 418 51.34 24.70 32.06
N LYS A 419 50.45 25.61 32.51
CA LYS A 419 50.75 26.70 33.49
C LYS A 419 49.54 27.62 33.73
N ILE A 420 49.42 28.01 34.99
CA ILE A 420 48.44 28.93 35.59
C ILE A 420 48.77 30.38 35.23
N GLN A 421 47.76 31.21 34.92
CA GLN A 421 47.81 32.64 35.26
C GLN A 421 46.42 33.24 35.44
N THR A 422 46.17 33.67 36.67
CA THR A 422 45.06 34.51 37.14
C THR A 422 45.34 35.97 36.82
N LYS A 423 44.30 36.76 36.49
CA LYS A 423 44.22 38.17 36.88
C LYS A 423 42.78 38.69 36.88
N ALA A 424 42.51 39.41 37.96
CA ALA A 424 41.23 39.87 38.50
C ALA A 424 40.85 41.28 38.00
N PRO A 425 39.69 41.83 38.42
CA PRO A 425 38.89 42.84 37.70
C PRO A 425 38.96 44.27 38.29
N TYR A 426 38.02 45.13 37.84
CA TYR A 426 37.50 46.42 38.36
C TYR A 426 37.76 47.67 37.47
N PRO A 427 37.02 48.79 37.62
CA PRO A 427 35.72 49.01 38.30
C PRO A 427 34.69 49.85 37.50
N SER A 428 33.41 49.77 37.91
CA SER A 428 32.42 50.87 37.86
C SER A 428 32.44 51.57 39.25
N PRO A 429 31.96 52.82 39.48
CA PRO A 429 30.63 53.30 39.06
C PRO A 429 30.49 54.79 38.70
N GLN A 430 29.49 55.10 37.87
CA GLN A 430 28.64 56.30 37.97
C GLN A 430 27.29 56.03 37.33
#